data_AF-A0A514Y9R2-F1
#
_entry.id   AF-A0A514Y9R2-F1
#
_cell.length_a   1.000
_cell.length_b   1.000
_cell.length_c   1.000
_cell.angle_alpha   90.00
_cell.angle_beta   90.00
_cell.angle_gamma   90.00
#
_symmetry.space_group_name_H-M   'P 1'
#
loop_
_entity.id
_entity.type
_entity.pdbx_description
1 polymer ?
#
loop_
_entity_poly.entity_id
_entity_poly.type
_entity_poly.pdbx_seq_one_letter_code
_entity_poly.pdbx_strand_id
1 'polypeptide(L)'
;ADNLTYKQLLAEDAWLEIEDQLYSEDSELSGVEVGIGAEALQTLLQNINLEVEAEQLREDIAGAKGQKRAKLIKRLRVIDNFIATGSKPSWMVLDVVPVIPPDLRPMVQLDGGRFATSDLNDLYRRVINRNNRLARLQEILAPEIIIRNEKRMLQEAVDALIDNGRRGRTVVGANNRPLKSLSDIIEGKQGRFRQNLLGKRVDYSGRSVIVVGPKLKIHQCGLPREMAIELFQPFVIHRLIRQGLVNNIKAAKKLIQRSDPSVWDVLEEVIEGHPVMLNRAPTLHRLGIQAFEPIL
;
A
#
# COMPACT_ATOMS: atom_id res chain seq x y z
N ALA A 1 33.80 33.64 -14.90
CA ALA A 1 32.66 33.26 -14.03
C ALA A 1 33.16 32.98 -12.61
N ASP A 2 33.89 33.93 -12.02
CA ASP A 2 34.89 33.59 -10.98
C ASP A 2 34.29 33.41 -9.58
N ASN A 3 33.00 33.72 -9.40
CA ASN A 3 32.30 33.64 -8.13
C ASN A 3 31.25 32.51 -8.04
N LEU A 4 31.12 31.67 -9.08
CA LEU A 4 30.14 30.58 -9.09
C LEU A 4 30.81 29.23 -8.83
N THR A 5 30.27 28.48 -7.88
CA THR A 5 30.73 27.14 -7.51
C THR A 5 29.71 26.07 -7.90
N TYR A 6 30.19 24.89 -8.28
CA TYR A 6 29.32 23.76 -8.60
C TYR A 6 28.49 23.36 -7.37
N LYS A 7 27.17 23.18 -7.55
CA LYS A 7 26.16 22.92 -6.49
C LYS A 7 25.89 24.10 -5.54
N GLN A 8 26.27 25.32 -5.91
CA GLN A 8 25.92 26.51 -5.14
C GLN A 8 24.41 26.72 -5.10
N LEU A 9 23.86 26.95 -3.91
CA LEU A 9 22.48 27.38 -3.75
C LEU A 9 22.40 28.89 -3.99
N LEU A 10 21.58 29.28 -4.95
CA LEU A 10 21.35 30.68 -5.30
C LEU A 10 20.03 31.15 -4.67
N ALA A 11 20.04 32.35 -4.09
CA ALA A 11 18.83 33.06 -3.70
C ALA A 11 18.14 33.65 -4.93
N GLU A 12 16.87 34.06 -4.81
CA GLU A 12 16.09 34.60 -5.94
C GLU A 12 16.72 35.88 -6.52
N ASP A 13 17.15 36.80 -5.65
CA ASP A 13 17.83 38.04 -6.06
C ASP A 13 19.15 37.75 -6.80
N ALA A 14 19.95 36.82 -6.27
CA ALA A 14 21.21 36.42 -6.88
C ALA A 14 21.01 35.72 -8.23
N TRP A 15 19.91 34.97 -8.40
CA TRP A 15 19.57 34.36 -9.69
C TRP A 15 19.19 35.43 -10.72
N LEU A 16 18.37 36.43 -10.34
CA LEU A 16 17.98 37.52 -11.24
C LEU A 16 19.21 38.29 -11.74
N GLU A 17 20.15 38.60 -10.84
CA GLU A 17 21.42 39.25 -11.22
C GLU A 17 22.25 38.40 -12.20
N ILE A 18 22.32 37.09 -11.99
CA ILE A 18 23.04 36.16 -12.86
C ILE A 18 22.33 36.02 -14.21
N GLU A 19 21.00 35.98 -14.22
CA GLU A 19 20.16 35.90 -15.42
C GLU A 19 20.35 37.14 -16.30
N ASP A 20 20.29 38.33 -15.70
CA ASP A 20 20.54 39.60 -16.40
C ASP A 20 21.96 39.65 -17.01
N GLN A 21 22.97 39.17 -16.28
CA GLN A 21 24.33 39.07 -16.80
C GLN A 21 24.47 38.05 -17.94
N LEU A 22 23.84 36.88 -17.82
CA LEU A 22 23.88 35.82 -18.84
C LEU A 22 23.34 36.28 -20.20
N TYR A 23 22.28 37.07 -20.20
CA TYR A 23 21.61 37.56 -21.41
C TYR A 23 22.06 38.95 -21.87
N SER A 24 23.01 39.58 -21.17
CA SER A 24 23.63 40.84 -21.61
C SER A 24 24.50 40.64 -22.86
N GLU A 25 24.53 41.64 -23.76
CA GLU A 25 25.32 41.58 -25.01
C GLU A 25 26.84 41.44 -24.76
N ASP A 26 27.33 41.86 -23.58
CA ASP A 26 28.73 41.80 -23.13
C ASP A 26 28.99 40.63 -22.15
N SER A 27 28.19 39.56 -22.20
CA SER A 27 28.29 38.43 -21.26
C SER A 27 29.65 37.70 -21.33
N GLU A 28 30.40 37.73 -20.23
CA GLU A 28 31.59 36.88 -20.00
C GLU A 28 31.23 35.49 -19.40
N LEU A 29 29.94 35.25 -19.13
CA LEU A 29 29.43 34.03 -18.50
C LEU A 29 28.98 33.04 -19.57
N SER A 30 29.80 32.02 -19.84
CA SER A 30 29.45 30.90 -20.71
C SER A 30 29.39 29.58 -19.94
N GLY A 31 28.41 28.73 -20.28
CA GLY A 31 28.29 27.37 -19.73
C GLY A 31 27.70 27.25 -18.32
N VAL A 32 27.01 28.28 -17.82
CA VAL A 32 26.32 28.22 -16.52
C VAL A 32 24.90 27.68 -16.72
N GLU A 33 24.64 26.48 -16.19
CA GLU A 33 23.30 25.89 -16.13
C GLU A 33 22.74 26.01 -14.72
N VAL A 34 21.57 26.62 -14.58
CA VAL A 34 20.83 26.71 -13.33
C VAL A 34 19.50 26.00 -13.49
N GLY A 35 19.24 25.05 -12.59
CA GLY A 35 17.99 24.31 -12.55
C GLY A 35 17.29 24.49 -11.20
N ILE A 36 15.98 24.24 -11.18
CA ILE A 36 15.16 24.29 -9.96
C ILE A 36 14.41 22.97 -9.74
N GLY A 37 14.18 22.64 -8.48
CA GLY A 37 13.31 21.53 -8.08
C GLY A 37 13.89 20.15 -8.36
N ALA A 38 13.01 19.19 -8.64
CA ALA A 38 13.38 17.78 -8.80
C ALA A 38 14.27 17.52 -10.03
N GLU A 39 14.13 18.33 -11.07
CA GLU A 39 14.91 18.24 -12.32
C GLU A 39 16.39 18.54 -12.05
N ALA A 40 16.69 19.60 -11.31
CA ALA A 40 18.06 19.90 -10.86
C ALA A 40 18.64 18.78 -10.01
N LEU A 41 17.85 18.22 -9.09
CA LEU A 41 18.28 17.09 -8.28
C LEU A 41 18.55 15.84 -9.11
N GLN A 42 17.75 15.57 -10.14
CA GLN A 42 17.94 14.43 -11.04
C GLN A 42 19.27 14.54 -11.78
N THR A 43 19.58 15.69 -12.37
CA THR A 43 20.86 15.95 -13.06
C THR A 43 22.04 15.80 -12.09
N LEU A 44 21.94 16.37 -10.89
CA LEU A 44 22.97 16.21 -9.86
C LEU A 44 23.17 14.76 -9.46
N LEU A 45 22.09 13.97 -9.32
CA LEU A 45 22.17 12.55 -8.96
C LEU A 45 22.71 11.68 -10.08
N GLN A 46 22.46 12.02 -11.34
CA GLN A 46 23.00 11.32 -12.51
C GLN A 46 24.51 11.52 -12.67
N ASN A 47 25.01 12.69 -12.30
CA ASN A 47 26.42 13.06 -12.43
C ASN A 47 27.31 12.57 -11.26
N ILE A 48 26.75 11.87 -10.26
CA ILE A 48 27.52 11.30 -9.15
C ILE A 48 28.19 10.00 -9.58
N ASN A 49 29.52 9.97 -9.53
CA ASN A 49 30.27 8.73 -9.57
C ASN A 49 30.32 8.12 -8.15
N LEU A 50 29.51 7.07 -7.93
CA LEU A 50 29.38 6.43 -6.63
C LEU A 50 30.67 5.77 -6.13
N GLU A 51 31.47 5.19 -7.03
CA GLU A 51 32.70 4.49 -6.67
C GLU A 51 33.75 5.47 -6.17
N VAL A 52 33.93 6.59 -6.88
CA VAL A 52 34.86 7.67 -6.49
C VAL A 52 34.45 8.31 -5.18
N GLU A 53 33.17 8.62 -5.00
CA GLU A 53 32.66 9.18 -3.73
C GLU A 53 32.78 8.19 -2.57
N ALA A 54 32.61 6.88 -2.81
CA ALA A 54 32.79 5.86 -1.77
C ALA A 54 34.24 5.80 -1.28
N GLU A 55 35.22 5.83 -2.18
CA GLU A 55 36.64 5.85 -1.79
C GLU A 55 37.02 7.13 -1.04
N GLN A 56 36.58 8.30 -1.53
CA GLN A 56 36.80 9.57 -0.81
C GLN A 56 36.21 9.55 0.60
N LEU A 57 35.01 8.99 0.77
CA LEU A 57 34.40 8.85 2.10
C LEU A 57 35.17 7.90 3.01
N ARG A 58 35.78 6.83 2.47
CA ARG A 58 36.61 5.90 3.26
C ARG A 58 37.86 6.59 3.78
N GLU A 59 38.51 7.41 2.95
CA GLU A 59 39.65 8.24 3.36
C GLU A 59 39.25 9.28 4.43
N ASP A 60 38.15 10.00 4.20
CA ASP A 60 37.64 10.99 5.15
C ASP A 60 37.27 10.39 6.52
N ILE A 61 36.76 9.15 6.53
CA ILE A 61 36.41 8.43 7.76
C ILE A 61 37.67 8.10 8.59
N ALA A 62 38.81 7.83 7.94
CA ALA A 62 40.06 7.56 8.64
C ALA A 62 40.58 8.79 9.40
N GLY A 63 40.41 9.99 8.82
CA GLY A 63 40.79 11.27 9.44
C GLY A 63 39.75 11.86 10.40
N ALA A 64 38.48 11.45 10.30
CA ALA A 64 37.39 12.03 11.10
C ALA A 64 37.24 11.38 12.50
N LYS A 65 36.87 12.18 13.50
CA LYS A 65 36.53 11.71 14.86
C LYS A 65 35.13 12.16 15.28
N GLY A 66 34.55 11.48 16.27
CA GLY A 66 33.27 11.84 16.90
C GLY A 66 32.08 11.87 15.94
N GLN A 67 31.27 12.93 16.00
CA GLN A 67 30.04 13.07 15.23
C GLN A 67 30.27 13.14 13.71
N LYS A 68 31.38 13.77 13.26
CA LYS A 68 31.71 13.87 11.82
C LYS A 68 31.90 12.48 11.23
N ARG A 69 32.64 11.61 11.93
CA ARG A 69 32.84 10.20 11.53
C ARG A 69 31.51 9.45 11.44
N ALA A 70 30.62 9.61 12.42
CA ALA A 70 29.31 8.95 12.41
C ALA A 70 28.43 9.38 11.22
N LYS A 71 28.47 10.66 10.83
CA LYS A 71 27.75 11.16 9.63
C LYS A 71 28.33 10.57 8.35
N LEU A 72 29.66 10.55 8.21
CA LEU A 72 30.34 9.97 7.04
C LEU A 72 30.06 8.47 6.90
N ILE A 73 30.10 7.70 8.00
CA ILE A 73 29.75 6.27 7.99
C ILE A 73 28.31 6.05 7.51
N LYS A 74 27.35 6.87 7.97
CA LYS A 74 25.96 6.78 7.51
C LYS A 74 25.84 7.07 6.01
N ARG A 75 26.58 8.06 5.49
CA ARG A 75 26.60 8.40 4.07
C ARG A 75 27.23 7.29 3.23
N LEU A 76 28.39 6.79 3.65
CA LEU A 76 29.08 5.66 2.99
C LEU A 76 28.17 4.43 2.93
N ARG A 77 27.46 4.10 4.02
CA ARG A 77 26.52 2.97 4.05
C ARG A 77 25.41 3.09 3.00
N VAL A 78 24.91 4.29 2.73
CA VAL A 78 23.91 4.51 1.67
C VAL A 78 24.52 4.29 0.30
N ILE A 79 25.71 4.82 0.05
CA ILE A 79 26.42 4.68 -1.24
C ILE A 79 26.81 3.23 -1.51
N ASP A 80 27.39 2.53 -0.52
CA ASP A 80 27.75 1.12 -0.63
C ASP A 80 26.52 0.26 -0.96
N ASN A 81 25.34 0.56 -0.41
CA ASN A 81 24.10 -0.14 -0.76
C ASN A 81 23.72 0.08 -2.24
N PHE A 82 23.82 1.31 -2.77
CA PHE A 82 23.56 1.59 -4.18
C PHE A 82 24.53 0.85 -5.11
N ILE A 83 25.82 0.82 -4.75
CA ILE A 83 26.85 0.07 -5.50
C ILE A 83 26.53 -1.42 -5.46
N ALA A 84 26.24 -1.98 -4.28
CA ALA A 84 25.96 -3.40 -4.12
C ALA A 84 24.71 -3.87 -4.86
N THR A 85 23.66 -3.04 -4.95
CA THR A 85 22.42 -3.39 -5.67
C THR A 85 22.44 -2.99 -7.15
N GLY A 86 23.49 -2.31 -7.62
CA GLY A 86 23.55 -1.74 -8.98
C GLY A 86 22.45 -0.70 -9.25
N SER A 87 21.87 -0.13 -8.20
CA SER A 87 20.76 0.82 -8.32
C SER A 87 21.29 2.24 -8.55
N LYS A 88 20.63 3.02 -9.40
CA LYS A 88 21.03 4.40 -9.68
C LYS A 88 20.31 5.38 -8.74
N PRO A 89 21.01 6.34 -8.11
CA PRO A 89 20.37 7.34 -7.26
C PRO A 89 19.32 8.18 -7.98
N SER A 90 19.51 8.42 -9.28
CA SER A 90 18.56 9.16 -10.11
C SER A 90 17.17 8.54 -10.18
N TRP A 91 17.01 7.24 -9.91
CA TRP A 91 15.71 6.56 -9.86
C TRP A 91 14.79 7.03 -8.73
N MET A 92 15.31 7.79 -7.76
CA MET A 92 14.48 8.43 -6.73
C MET A 92 13.63 9.58 -7.29
N VAL A 93 13.99 10.13 -8.45
CA VAL A 93 13.18 11.12 -9.17
C VAL A 93 12.36 10.37 -10.23
N LEU A 94 11.04 10.57 -10.22
CA LEU A 94 10.11 9.83 -11.05
C LEU A 94 9.67 10.68 -12.25
N ASP A 95 10.00 10.25 -13.46
CA ASP A 95 9.47 10.82 -14.69
C ASP A 95 8.08 10.25 -15.02
N VAL A 96 7.84 8.99 -14.63
CA VAL A 96 6.59 8.25 -14.89
C VAL A 96 6.03 7.69 -13.60
N VAL A 97 4.80 8.10 -13.25
CA VAL A 97 4.10 7.60 -12.06
C VAL A 97 3.19 6.43 -12.44
N PRO A 98 3.39 5.23 -11.85
CA PRO A 98 2.55 4.08 -12.15
C PRO A 98 1.14 4.23 -11.58
N VAL A 99 0.15 3.74 -12.33
CA VAL A 99 -1.25 3.73 -11.91
C VAL A 99 -1.66 2.31 -11.54
N ILE A 100 -2.14 2.12 -10.31
CA ILE A 100 -2.61 0.82 -9.85
C ILE A 100 -3.84 0.34 -10.66
N PRO A 101 -3.99 -0.96 -10.95
CA PRO A 101 -5.15 -1.50 -11.66
C PRO A 101 -6.50 -1.03 -11.10
N PRO A 102 -7.51 -0.74 -11.94
CA PRO A 102 -8.81 -0.24 -11.51
C PRO A 102 -9.50 -1.10 -10.44
N ASP A 103 -9.35 -2.42 -10.50
CA ASP A 103 -9.95 -3.36 -9.54
C ASP A 103 -9.43 -3.16 -8.10
N LEU A 104 -8.21 -2.65 -7.95
CA LEU A 104 -7.62 -2.32 -6.65
C LEU A 104 -8.02 -0.92 -6.15
N ARG A 105 -8.72 -0.14 -6.98
CA ARG A 105 -9.26 1.20 -6.69
C ARG A 105 -10.71 1.33 -7.21
N PRO A 106 -11.63 0.48 -6.74
CA PRO A 106 -12.95 0.34 -7.34
C PRO A 106 -13.79 1.60 -7.22
N MET A 107 -14.73 1.74 -8.17
CA MET A 107 -15.84 2.66 -8.13
C MET A 107 -17.12 1.81 -8.11
N VAL A 108 -17.88 1.90 -7.02
CA VAL A 108 -19.08 1.08 -6.80
C VAL A 108 -20.30 1.98 -6.85
N GLN A 109 -21.28 1.61 -7.67
CA GLN A 109 -22.57 2.29 -7.70
C GLN A 109 -23.38 1.88 -6.46
N LEU A 110 -23.93 2.88 -5.76
CA LEU A 110 -24.83 2.71 -4.63
C LEU A 110 -26.29 2.83 -5.10
N ASP A 111 -27.20 2.30 -4.28
CA ASP A 111 -28.63 2.48 -4.48
C ASP A 111 -28.97 3.99 -4.55
N GLY A 112 -29.78 4.36 -5.54
CA GLY A 112 -30.11 5.76 -5.82
C GLY A 112 -29.13 6.50 -6.75
N GLY A 113 -28.28 5.78 -7.49
CA GLY A 113 -27.48 6.35 -8.59
C GLY A 113 -26.23 7.12 -8.15
N ARG A 114 -25.88 7.07 -6.85
CA ARG A 114 -24.64 7.65 -6.32
C ARG A 114 -23.47 6.70 -6.57
N PHE A 115 -22.25 7.21 -6.60
CA PHE A 115 -21.04 6.42 -6.73
C PHE A 115 -20.16 6.57 -5.48
N ALA A 116 -19.67 5.45 -4.97
CA ALA A 116 -18.60 5.41 -3.97
C ALA A 116 -17.28 5.11 -4.68
N THR A 117 -16.28 5.97 -4.49
CA THR A 117 -14.97 5.83 -5.11
C THR A 117 -13.89 5.59 -4.05
N SER A 118 -12.86 4.83 -4.43
CA SER A 118 -11.61 4.77 -3.66
C SER A 118 -10.94 6.15 -3.61
N ASP A 119 -10.39 6.52 -2.44
CA ASP A 119 -9.62 7.76 -2.21
C ASP A 119 -8.46 7.91 -3.21
N LEU A 120 -7.86 6.79 -3.65
CA LEU A 120 -6.78 6.80 -4.64
C LEU A 120 -7.21 7.43 -5.96
N ASN A 121 -8.46 7.25 -6.38
CA ASN A 121 -8.96 7.83 -7.63
C ASN A 121 -8.92 9.36 -7.57
N ASP A 122 -9.22 9.96 -6.41
CA ASP A 122 -9.14 11.40 -6.22
C ASP A 122 -7.69 11.92 -6.20
N LEU A 123 -6.78 11.15 -5.60
CA LEU A 123 -5.35 11.48 -5.59
C LEU A 123 -4.76 11.39 -7.00
N TYR A 124 -5.03 10.31 -7.74
CA TYR A 124 -4.61 10.17 -9.14
C TYR A 124 -5.20 11.28 -10.03
N ARG A 125 -6.49 11.60 -9.87
CA ARG A 125 -7.15 12.67 -10.60
C ARG A 125 -6.48 14.02 -10.37
N ARG A 126 -6.05 14.32 -9.13
CA ARG A 126 -5.30 15.54 -8.81
C ARG A 126 -3.96 15.58 -9.55
N VAL A 127 -3.19 14.49 -9.52
CA VAL A 127 -1.91 14.39 -10.24
C VAL A 127 -2.10 14.62 -11.74
N ILE A 128 -3.05 13.91 -12.35
CA ILE A 128 -3.34 14.02 -13.79
C ILE A 128 -3.76 15.45 -14.16
N ASN A 129 -4.65 16.06 -13.38
CA ASN A 129 -5.12 17.42 -13.66
C ASN A 129 -3.99 18.45 -13.56
N ARG A 130 -3.08 18.31 -12.58
CA ARG A 130 -1.90 19.18 -12.44
C ARG A 130 -0.91 18.97 -13.57
N ASN A 131 -0.64 17.72 -13.95
CA ASN A 131 0.24 17.39 -15.06
C ASN A 131 -0.28 17.94 -16.39
N ASN A 132 -1.56 17.73 -16.68
CA ASN A 132 -2.20 18.26 -17.90
C ASN A 132 -2.24 19.78 -17.92
N ARG A 133 -2.40 20.43 -16.76
CA ARG A 133 -2.33 21.89 -16.64
C ARG A 133 -0.91 22.40 -16.88
N LEU A 134 0.10 21.76 -16.32
CA LEU A 134 1.50 22.10 -16.52
C LEU A 134 1.87 21.99 -18.01
N ALA A 135 1.48 20.90 -18.68
CA ALA A 135 1.72 20.72 -20.12
C ALA A 135 1.13 21.87 -20.94
N ARG A 136 -0.13 22.25 -20.69
CA ARG A 136 -0.76 23.40 -21.38
C ARG A 136 -0.06 24.72 -21.09
N LEU A 137 0.39 24.94 -19.84
CA LEU A 137 1.12 26.16 -19.48
C LEU A 137 2.47 26.26 -20.21
N GLN A 138 3.12 25.12 -20.46
CA GLN A 138 4.35 25.08 -21.26
C GLN A 138 4.07 25.33 -22.74
N GLU A 139 2.99 24.76 -23.30
CA GLU A 139 2.59 24.98 -24.71
C GLU A 139 2.32 26.46 -25.02
N ILE A 140 1.70 27.19 -24.08
CA ILE A 140 1.42 28.63 -24.24
C ILE A 140 2.59 29.53 -23.83
N LEU A 141 3.76 28.96 -23.50
CA LEU A 141 4.94 29.68 -23.01
C LEU A 141 4.59 30.63 -21.85
N ALA A 142 3.82 30.14 -20.88
CA ALA A 142 3.46 30.92 -19.71
C ALA A 142 4.73 31.37 -18.94
N PRO A 143 4.69 32.53 -18.26
CA PRO A 143 5.80 33.01 -17.44
C PRO A 143 6.34 31.96 -16.49
N GLU A 144 7.66 31.92 -16.30
CA GLU A 144 8.34 30.90 -15.49
C GLU A 144 7.80 30.79 -14.08
N ILE A 145 7.40 31.90 -13.45
CA ILE A 145 6.82 31.93 -12.10
C ILE A 145 5.57 31.04 -12.02
N ILE A 146 4.73 31.08 -13.06
CA ILE A 146 3.50 30.28 -13.12
C ILE A 146 3.85 28.80 -13.31
N ILE A 147 4.81 28.49 -14.19
CA ILE A 147 5.30 27.12 -14.42
C ILE A 147 5.92 26.55 -13.14
N ARG A 148 6.75 27.32 -12.43
CA ARG A 148 7.39 26.94 -11.16
C ARG A 148 6.34 26.62 -10.09
N ASN A 149 5.30 27.45 -9.98
CA ASN A 149 4.20 27.17 -9.04
C ASN A 149 3.44 25.90 -9.42
N GLU A 150 3.16 25.66 -10.70
CA GLU A 150 2.47 24.44 -11.13
C GLU A 150 3.34 23.18 -10.94
N LYS A 151 4.67 23.25 -11.19
CA LYS A 151 5.63 22.19 -10.84
C LYS A 151 5.59 21.87 -9.34
N ARG A 152 5.56 22.89 -8.46
CA ARG A 152 5.40 22.70 -7.01
C ARG A 152 4.08 22.01 -6.66
N MET A 153 2.97 22.46 -7.25
CA MET A 153 1.65 21.85 -7.01
C MET A 153 1.56 20.41 -7.52
N LEU A 154 2.23 20.09 -8.63
CA LEU A 154 2.34 18.73 -9.14
C LEU A 154 3.12 17.84 -8.16
N GLN A 155 4.26 18.31 -7.64
CA GLN A 155 5.01 17.60 -6.62
C GLN A 155 4.16 17.33 -5.36
N GLU A 156 3.42 18.33 -4.88
CA GLU A 156 2.52 18.15 -3.71
C GLU A 156 1.40 17.13 -3.99
N ALA A 157 0.91 17.05 -5.22
CA ALA A 157 -0.08 16.05 -5.61
C ALA A 157 0.51 14.63 -5.63
N VAL A 158 1.75 14.47 -6.10
CA VAL A 158 2.46 13.19 -6.07
C VAL A 158 2.82 12.79 -4.64
N ASP A 159 3.30 13.73 -3.82
CA ASP A 159 3.57 13.52 -2.40
C ASP A 159 2.31 12.99 -1.68
N ALA A 160 1.15 13.61 -1.92
CA ALA A 160 -0.12 13.16 -1.35
C ALA A 160 -0.61 11.80 -1.88
N LEU A 161 -0.29 11.45 -3.14
CA LEU A 161 -0.62 10.14 -3.70
C LEU A 161 0.18 9.03 -3.01
N ILE A 162 1.48 9.26 -2.80
CA ILE A 162 2.40 8.28 -2.19
C ILE A 162 2.16 8.20 -0.69
N ASP A 163 2.23 9.32 0.02
CA ASP A 163 2.24 9.39 1.49
C ASP A 163 1.58 10.70 2.00
N ASN A 164 0.25 10.66 2.10
CA ASN A 164 -0.56 11.85 2.41
C ASN A 164 -0.39 12.30 3.86
N GLY A 165 0.09 13.53 4.05
CA GLY A 165 0.27 14.12 5.39
C GLY A 165 1.68 13.97 5.96
N ARG A 166 2.60 13.29 5.25
CA ARG A 166 4.02 13.26 5.62
C ARG A 166 4.69 14.63 5.57
N ARG A 167 4.29 15.45 4.60
CA ARG A 167 4.81 16.80 4.39
C ARG A 167 3.66 17.78 4.19
N GLY A 168 3.69 18.89 4.93
CA GLY A 168 2.72 19.97 4.78
C GLY A 168 1.31 19.59 5.21
N ARG A 169 0.31 20.19 4.56
CA ARG A 169 -1.11 20.00 4.89
C ARG A 169 -1.66 18.76 4.20
N THR A 170 -2.28 17.88 4.98
CA THR A 170 -2.95 16.68 4.48
C THR A 170 -4.07 17.03 3.50
N VAL A 171 -4.12 16.31 2.38
CA VAL A 171 -5.21 16.44 1.42
C VAL A 171 -6.46 15.77 2.01
N VAL A 172 -7.51 16.57 2.15
CA VAL A 172 -8.81 16.12 2.69
C VAL A 172 -9.85 15.98 1.58
N GLY A 173 -10.74 15.00 1.75
CA GLY A 173 -11.93 14.77 0.94
C GLY A 173 -13.18 15.38 1.58
N ALA A 174 -14.34 14.80 1.26
CA ALA A 174 -15.60 15.18 1.89
C ALA A 174 -15.54 15.05 3.42
N ASN A 175 -16.25 15.93 4.12
CA ASN A 175 -16.31 16.00 5.59
C ASN A 175 -14.95 16.18 6.28
N ASN A 176 -13.99 16.88 5.63
CA ASN A 176 -12.64 17.10 6.14
C ASN A 176 -11.87 15.81 6.52
N ARG A 177 -12.29 14.65 6.00
CA ARG A 177 -11.57 13.39 6.22
C ARG A 177 -10.30 13.36 5.37
N PRO A 178 -9.13 13.02 5.94
CA PRO A 178 -7.92 12.83 5.14
C PRO A 178 -8.11 11.66 4.16
N LEU A 179 -7.68 11.87 2.91
CA LEU A 179 -7.67 10.83 1.89
C LEU A 179 -6.58 9.81 2.21
N LYS A 180 -6.87 8.51 2.01
CA LYS A 180 -5.88 7.45 2.19
C LYS A 180 -4.94 7.36 0.99
N SER A 181 -3.64 7.45 1.25
CA SER A 181 -2.56 7.32 0.28
C SER A 181 -2.17 5.86 0.00
N LEU A 182 -1.23 5.65 -0.92
CA LEU A 182 -0.68 4.31 -1.18
C LEU A 182 0.03 3.72 0.05
N SER A 183 0.80 4.52 0.79
CA SER A 183 1.44 4.11 2.03
C SER A 183 0.42 3.71 3.10
N ASP A 184 -0.68 4.45 3.25
CA ASP A 184 -1.74 4.14 4.23
C ASP A 184 -2.45 2.80 3.97
N ILE A 185 -2.46 2.34 2.71
CA ILE A 185 -3.04 1.05 2.33
C ILE A 185 -2.13 -0.11 2.77
N ILE A 186 -0.84 0.13 2.88
CA ILE A 186 0.17 -0.86 3.24
C ILE A 186 0.36 -0.89 4.76
N GLU A 187 0.47 0.28 5.38
CA GLU A 187 0.87 0.45 6.76
C GLU A 187 -0.29 0.43 7.76
N GLY A 188 0.05 0.29 9.04
CA GLY A 188 -0.90 0.36 10.15
C GLY A 188 -1.73 -0.90 10.38
N LYS A 189 -2.63 -0.84 11.36
CA LYS A 189 -3.47 -1.98 11.80
C LYS A 189 -4.49 -2.41 10.74
N GLN A 190 -5.00 -1.44 9.97
CA GLN A 190 -5.94 -1.66 8.86
C GLN A 190 -5.21 -1.77 7.51
N GLY A 191 -3.88 -1.82 7.52
CA GLY A 191 -3.08 -1.98 6.31
C GLY A 191 -3.13 -3.41 5.79
N ARG A 192 -2.86 -3.58 4.49
CA ARG A 192 -2.93 -4.87 3.78
C ARG A 192 -2.10 -5.97 4.45
N PHE A 193 -0.90 -5.66 4.95
CA PHE A 193 -0.06 -6.66 5.59
C PHE A 193 -0.73 -7.28 6.82
N ARG A 194 -1.27 -6.46 7.72
CA ARG A 194 -1.84 -6.95 8.98
C ARG A 194 -3.24 -7.51 8.81
N GLN A 195 -4.07 -6.88 8.00
CA GLN A 195 -5.48 -7.23 7.88
C GLN A 195 -5.77 -8.30 6.83
N ASN A 196 -4.95 -8.40 5.78
CA ASN A 196 -5.23 -9.26 4.63
C ASN A 196 -4.15 -10.32 4.39
N LEU A 197 -2.90 -10.11 4.83
CA LEU A 197 -1.84 -11.11 4.65
C LEU A 197 -1.69 -11.99 5.89
N LEU A 198 -1.50 -11.40 7.07
CA LEU A 198 -1.29 -12.15 8.33
C LEU A 198 -2.57 -12.78 8.90
N GLY A 199 -3.72 -12.18 8.63
CA GLY A 199 -5.02 -12.74 8.94
C GLY A 199 -5.94 -12.62 7.73
N LYS A 200 -6.79 -13.61 7.50
CA LYS A 200 -7.82 -13.58 6.46
C LYS A 200 -9.13 -14.10 7.02
N ARG A 201 -10.23 -13.69 6.39
CA ARG A 201 -11.50 -14.39 6.56
C ARG A 201 -11.38 -15.75 5.89
N VAL A 202 -11.96 -16.76 6.52
CA VAL A 202 -11.91 -18.15 6.06
C VAL A 202 -13.33 -18.67 5.89
N ASP A 203 -13.54 -19.41 4.80
CA ASP A 203 -14.77 -20.17 4.59
C ASP A 203 -14.84 -21.36 5.56
N TYR A 204 -15.99 -22.02 5.64
CA TYR A 204 -16.24 -23.13 6.57
C TYR A 204 -15.93 -22.77 8.04
N SER A 205 -16.35 -21.57 8.44
CA SER A 205 -16.21 -21.09 9.82
C SER A 205 -17.54 -20.55 10.35
N GLY A 206 -17.75 -20.69 11.66
CA GLY A 206 -18.96 -20.28 12.37
C GLY A 206 -18.64 -19.59 13.69
N ARG A 207 -19.62 -18.89 14.25
CA ARG A 207 -19.54 -18.26 15.58
C ARG A 207 -20.86 -18.40 16.30
N SER A 208 -20.83 -18.85 17.55
CA SER A 208 -21.98 -18.90 18.45
C SER A 208 -21.57 -18.60 19.89
N VAL A 209 -22.55 -18.48 20.77
CA VAL A 209 -22.37 -18.37 22.22
C VAL A 209 -22.03 -19.76 22.78
N ILE A 210 -21.07 -19.80 23.72
CA ILE A 210 -20.69 -21.04 24.40
C ILE A 210 -21.55 -21.25 25.65
N VAL A 211 -21.96 -22.50 25.88
CA VAL A 211 -22.70 -22.94 27.07
C VAL A 211 -21.98 -24.15 27.66
N VAL A 212 -22.01 -24.30 28.99
CA VAL A 212 -21.35 -25.43 29.67
C VAL A 212 -22.09 -26.75 29.39
N GLY A 213 -21.37 -27.76 28.92
CA GLY A 213 -21.88 -29.09 28.63
C GLY A 213 -21.29 -30.15 29.57
N PRO A 214 -21.81 -30.32 30.80
CA PRO A 214 -21.19 -31.19 31.82
C PRO A 214 -21.20 -32.69 31.46
N LYS A 215 -21.99 -33.09 30.46
CA LYS A 215 -22.08 -34.48 29.98
C LYS A 215 -21.05 -34.83 28.89
N LEU A 216 -20.33 -33.83 28.36
CA LEU A 216 -19.36 -34.01 27.28
C LEU A 216 -18.04 -34.56 27.82
N LYS A 217 -17.38 -35.44 27.05
CA LYS A 217 -16.00 -35.86 27.34
C LYS A 217 -15.01 -34.75 26.95
N ILE A 218 -13.78 -34.85 27.45
CA ILE A 218 -12.73 -33.82 27.23
C ILE A 218 -12.41 -33.55 25.75
N HIS A 219 -12.59 -34.55 24.87
CA HIS A 219 -12.35 -34.43 23.43
C HIS A 219 -13.60 -34.01 22.66
N GLN A 220 -14.74 -33.76 23.32
CA GLN A 220 -16.02 -33.54 22.65
C GLN A 220 -16.51 -32.10 22.78
N CYS A 221 -17.25 -31.62 21.79
CA CYS A 221 -17.97 -30.35 21.85
C CYS A 221 -19.39 -30.47 21.29
N GLY A 222 -20.34 -29.74 21.87
CA GLY A 222 -21.68 -29.60 21.29
C GLY A 222 -21.69 -28.60 20.13
N LEU A 223 -22.19 -29.00 18.96
CA LEU A 223 -22.33 -28.15 17.79
C LEU A 223 -23.80 -28.05 17.39
N PRO A 224 -24.39 -26.84 17.33
CA PRO A 224 -25.78 -26.68 16.90
C PRO A 224 -26.00 -27.28 15.50
N ARG A 225 -27.07 -28.07 15.36
CA ARG A 225 -27.50 -28.72 14.12
C ARG A 225 -27.50 -27.79 12.90
N GLU A 226 -28.08 -26.60 13.03
CA GLU A 226 -28.12 -25.59 11.96
C GLU A 226 -26.71 -25.14 11.53
N MET A 227 -25.81 -24.94 12.50
CA MET A 227 -24.42 -24.56 12.21
C MET A 227 -23.67 -25.70 11.54
N ALA A 228 -23.89 -26.93 12.01
CA ALA A 228 -23.25 -28.11 11.45
C ALA A 228 -23.66 -28.35 9.99
N ILE A 229 -24.94 -28.17 9.64
CA ILE A 229 -25.39 -28.27 8.24
C ILE A 229 -24.62 -27.30 7.33
N GLU A 230 -24.46 -26.04 7.72
CA GLU A 230 -23.78 -25.05 6.89
C GLU A 230 -22.27 -25.31 6.78
N LEU A 231 -21.62 -25.71 7.89
CA LEU A 231 -20.19 -26.03 7.89
C LEU A 231 -19.87 -27.26 7.03
N PHE A 232 -20.73 -28.29 7.08
CA PHE A 232 -20.52 -29.56 6.40
C PHE A 232 -21.31 -29.69 5.09
N GLN A 233 -21.91 -28.60 4.61
CA GLN A 233 -22.82 -28.60 3.45
C GLN A 233 -22.28 -29.36 2.22
N PRO A 234 -21.01 -29.21 1.79
CA PRO A 234 -20.49 -29.96 0.64
C PRO A 234 -20.46 -31.47 0.88
N PHE A 235 -20.13 -31.90 2.10
CA PHE A 235 -20.05 -33.31 2.48
C PHE A 235 -21.44 -33.95 2.58
N VAL A 236 -22.39 -33.22 3.15
CA VAL A 236 -23.80 -33.64 3.21
C VAL A 236 -24.37 -33.82 1.80
N ILE A 237 -24.15 -32.84 0.91
CA ILE A 237 -24.60 -32.94 -0.50
C ILE A 237 -24.00 -34.19 -1.17
N HIS A 238 -22.70 -34.43 -0.98
CA HIS A 238 -22.04 -35.58 -1.57
C HIS A 238 -22.63 -36.91 -1.06
N ARG A 239 -22.88 -37.00 0.26
CA ARG A 239 -23.43 -38.20 0.89
C ARG A 239 -24.88 -38.47 0.46
N LEU A 240 -25.72 -37.44 0.38
CA LEU A 240 -27.10 -37.53 -0.11
C LEU A 240 -27.18 -38.09 -1.54
N ILE A 241 -26.27 -37.65 -2.43
CA ILE A 241 -26.21 -38.16 -3.81
C ILE A 241 -25.74 -39.62 -3.82
N ARG A 242 -24.72 -39.95 -3.03
CA ARG A 242 -24.13 -41.30 -2.98
C ARG A 242 -25.11 -42.35 -2.45
N GLN A 243 -25.97 -41.97 -1.51
CA GLN A 243 -27.04 -42.84 -0.98
C GLN A 243 -28.25 -42.94 -1.92
N GLY A 244 -28.29 -42.17 -3.02
CA GLY A 244 -29.40 -42.17 -3.97
C GLY A 244 -30.64 -41.41 -3.49
N LEU A 245 -30.55 -40.64 -2.40
CA LEU A 245 -31.65 -39.84 -1.86
C LEU A 245 -31.98 -38.64 -2.78
N VAL A 246 -30.98 -38.15 -3.52
CA VAL A 246 -31.13 -37.06 -4.48
C VAL A 246 -30.28 -37.31 -5.72
N ASN A 247 -30.82 -36.95 -6.89
CA ASN A 247 -30.16 -37.21 -8.18
C ASN A 247 -29.16 -36.11 -8.60
N ASN A 248 -29.22 -34.92 -8.00
CA ASN A 248 -28.36 -33.80 -8.38
C ASN A 248 -28.10 -32.81 -7.22
N ILE A 249 -27.06 -31.98 -7.39
CA ILE A 249 -26.62 -31.00 -6.39
C ILE A 249 -27.70 -29.95 -6.09
N LYS A 250 -28.49 -29.53 -7.10
CA LYS A 250 -29.55 -28.53 -6.91
C LYS A 250 -30.69 -29.07 -6.04
N ALA A 251 -31.07 -30.32 -6.24
CA ALA A 251 -32.06 -31.02 -5.44
C ALA A 251 -31.57 -31.21 -4.01
N ALA A 252 -30.29 -31.59 -3.82
CA ALA A 252 -29.66 -31.68 -2.51
C ALA A 252 -29.72 -30.35 -1.74
N LYS A 253 -29.34 -29.23 -2.39
CA LYS A 253 -29.42 -27.89 -1.79
C LYS A 253 -30.86 -27.51 -1.41
N LYS A 254 -31.84 -27.83 -2.26
CA LYS A 254 -33.25 -27.56 -1.98
C LYS A 254 -33.78 -28.40 -0.81
N LEU A 255 -33.32 -29.64 -0.70
CA LEU A 255 -33.69 -30.57 0.36
C LEU A 255 -33.10 -30.10 1.72
N ILE A 256 -31.83 -29.65 1.73
CA ILE A 256 -31.19 -29.00 2.88
C ILE A 256 -31.94 -27.74 3.30
N GLN A 257 -32.30 -26.86 2.36
CA GLN A 257 -33.08 -25.63 2.64
C GLN A 257 -34.46 -25.92 3.24
N ARG A 258 -35.06 -27.07 2.92
CA ARG A 258 -36.35 -27.52 3.48
C ARG A 258 -36.23 -28.18 4.85
N SER A 259 -35.00 -28.38 5.35
CA SER A 259 -34.73 -29.08 6.62
C SER A 259 -35.41 -30.45 6.70
N ASP A 260 -35.35 -31.21 5.59
CA ASP A 260 -35.92 -32.56 5.53
C ASP A 260 -35.27 -33.47 6.59
N PRO A 261 -36.03 -34.30 7.31
CA PRO A 261 -35.51 -35.18 8.36
C PRO A 261 -34.33 -36.06 7.92
N SER A 262 -34.34 -36.54 6.67
CA SER A 262 -33.28 -37.39 6.10
C SER A 262 -31.90 -36.72 6.07
N VAL A 263 -31.84 -35.38 6.11
CA VAL A 263 -30.58 -34.63 6.15
C VAL A 263 -29.89 -34.80 7.49
N TRP A 264 -30.64 -34.95 8.58
CA TRP A 264 -30.06 -35.07 9.92
C TRP A 264 -29.33 -36.38 10.11
N ASP A 265 -29.90 -37.49 9.63
CA ASP A 265 -29.27 -38.81 9.67
C ASP A 265 -27.96 -38.81 8.86
N VAL A 266 -27.99 -38.21 7.68
CA VAL A 266 -26.82 -38.06 6.81
C VAL A 266 -25.76 -37.14 7.43
N LEU A 267 -26.19 -36.10 8.14
CA LEU A 267 -25.29 -35.17 8.83
C LEU A 267 -24.56 -35.86 9.98
N GLU A 268 -25.25 -36.68 10.78
CA GLU A 268 -24.64 -37.46 11.87
C GLU A 268 -23.55 -38.39 11.31
N GLU A 269 -23.81 -39.10 10.21
CA GLU A 269 -22.80 -39.95 9.54
C GLU A 269 -21.59 -39.15 9.02
N VAL A 270 -21.78 -37.90 8.57
CA VAL A 270 -20.72 -37.07 8.01
C VAL A 270 -19.81 -36.46 9.09
N ILE A 271 -20.38 -36.22 10.27
CA ILE A 271 -19.72 -35.60 11.42
C ILE A 271 -18.87 -36.62 12.19
N GLU A 272 -19.27 -37.89 12.17
CA GLU A 272 -18.56 -38.96 12.88
C GLU A 272 -17.08 -39.04 12.45
N GLY A 273 -16.17 -38.93 13.43
CA GLY A 273 -14.72 -38.95 13.19
C GLY A 273 -14.13 -37.70 12.53
N HIS A 274 -14.91 -36.62 12.34
CA HIS A 274 -14.44 -35.37 11.72
C HIS A 274 -14.25 -34.27 12.78
N PRO A 275 -13.02 -34.00 13.27
CA PRO A 275 -12.81 -33.00 14.31
C PRO A 275 -13.03 -31.57 13.80
N VAL A 276 -13.53 -30.70 14.68
CA VAL A 276 -13.68 -29.26 14.46
C VAL A 276 -12.75 -28.46 15.37
N MET A 277 -12.33 -27.28 14.91
CA MET A 277 -11.46 -26.38 15.68
C MET A 277 -12.28 -25.30 16.37
N LEU A 278 -12.22 -25.22 17.69
CA LEU A 278 -12.82 -24.15 18.47
C LEU A 278 -11.77 -23.10 18.84
N ASN A 279 -12.12 -21.82 18.72
CA ASN A 279 -11.26 -20.70 19.07
C ASN A 279 -12.03 -19.66 19.91
N ARG A 280 -11.39 -19.10 20.94
CA ARG A 280 -11.90 -17.95 21.71
C ARG A 280 -10.90 -16.80 21.67
N ALA A 281 -11.30 -15.69 21.06
CA ALA A 281 -10.48 -14.47 21.04
C ALA A 281 -10.51 -13.75 22.41
N PRO A 282 -9.40 -13.12 22.85
CA PRO A 282 -8.09 -13.08 22.20
C PRO A 282 -7.29 -14.39 22.36
N THR A 283 -6.65 -14.85 21.27
CA THR A 283 -5.82 -16.06 21.27
C THR A 283 -4.40 -15.72 21.77
N LEU A 284 -4.16 -15.88 23.07
CA LEU A 284 -2.88 -15.50 23.71
C LEU A 284 -1.76 -16.53 23.49
N HIS A 285 -2.11 -17.81 23.37
CA HIS A 285 -1.19 -18.93 23.20
C HIS A 285 -1.85 -20.05 22.40
N ARG A 286 -1.07 -21.06 22.02
CA ARG A 286 -1.54 -22.18 21.19
C ARG A 286 -2.83 -22.86 21.68
N LEU A 287 -3.04 -22.98 23.00
CA LEU A 287 -4.23 -23.64 23.56
C LEU A 287 -5.52 -22.80 23.42
N GLY A 288 -5.46 -21.58 22.88
CA GLY A 288 -6.67 -20.81 22.57
C GLY A 288 -7.42 -21.35 21.36
N ILE A 289 -6.80 -22.27 20.60
CA ILE A 289 -7.43 -23.04 19.54
C ILE A 289 -7.22 -24.53 19.86
N GLN A 290 -8.31 -25.30 19.91
CA GLN A 290 -8.28 -26.72 20.23
C GLN A 290 -9.24 -27.50 19.31
N ALA A 291 -8.89 -28.75 19.02
CA ALA A 291 -9.70 -29.65 18.22
C ALA A 291 -10.64 -30.46 19.12
N PHE A 292 -11.88 -30.64 18.69
CA PHE A 292 -12.89 -31.45 19.39
C PHE A 292 -13.70 -32.27 18.38
N GLU A 293 -14.20 -33.40 18.83
CA GLU A 293 -15.21 -34.20 18.15
C GLU A 293 -16.59 -33.55 18.34
N PRO A 294 -17.25 -33.10 17.25
CA PRO A 294 -18.56 -32.49 17.32
C PRO A 294 -19.67 -33.51 17.63
N ILE A 295 -20.57 -33.14 18.53
CA ILE A 295 -21.81 -33.86 18.87
C ILE A 295 -22.99 -32.91 18.62
N LEU A 296 -24.03 -33.40 17.96
CA LEU A 296 -25.25 -32.64 17.61
C LEU A 296 -26.30 -32.57 18.72
#